data_AF-A0A1F4BG37-F1
#
_entry.id   AF-A0A1F4BG37-F1
#
_cell.length_a   1.000
_cell.length_b   1.000
_cell.length_c   1.000
_cell.angle_alpha   90.00
_cell.angle_beta   90.00
_cell.angle_gamma   90.00
#
_symmetry.space_group_name_H-M   'P 1'
#
loop_
_entity.id
_entity.type
_entity.pdbx_description
1 polymer ?
#
loop_
_entity_poly.entity_id
_entity_poly.type
_entity_poly.pdbx_seq_one_letter_code
_entity_poly.pdbx_strand_id
1 'polypeptide(L)'
;MNAPAAAVKIHPTAVVDARARIAADVEIGPYAVIGPEVQIGAGSRIGPHAVITGHTRIGSQNRIHAFVSLGEAPQDKKYGGEPTRLEIGDRNVIREFCTFNRGTVQDAGVTRVGNDNWIMAYVHLAHDCQVGSHTIFANNAQLAGHVHVGDYAILGGFTGVHQFCHVGAHSITGIATVVLQDIPPFVMVSGNPSKPYGINAEGLKRRGFAAATLTELKRAYKTLYRSGLTLDQAQKELARQARKCPEIQVMIDFLASATRGIVR
;
A
#
# COMPACT_ATOMS: atom_id res chain seq x y z
N MET A 1 16.40 17.95 33.61
CA MET A 1 15.14 17.36 34.12
C MET A 1 14.77 16.24 33.17
N ASN A 2 14.95 14.98 33.57
CA ASN A 2 14.54 13.84 32.75
C ASN A 2 13.01 13.81 32.74
N ALA A 3 12.40 13.91 31.56
CA ALA A 3 10.97 13.68 31.42
C ALA A 3 10.63 12.29 31.98
N PRO A 4 9.52 12.12 32.72
CA PRO A 4 9.12 10.80 33.19
C PRO A 4 9.00 9.87 31.99
N ALA A 5 9.58 8.66 32.09
CA ALA A 5 9.43 7.65 31.07
C ALA A 5 7.92 7.45 30.82
N ALA A 6 7.48 7.70 29.59
CA ALA A 6 6.08 7.50 29.23
C ALA A 6 5.73 6.03 29.48
N ALA A 7 4.71 5.80 30.31
CA ALA A 7 4.24 4.46 30.65
C ALA A 7 3.18 4.00 29.64
N VAL A 8 3.15 2.69 29.39
CA VAL A 8 2.23 2.09 28.42
C VAL A 8 0.82 2.35 28.91
N LYS A 9 -0.04 2.89 28.05
CA LYS A 9 -1.44 3.18 28.42
C LYS A 9 -2.35 2.10 27.84
N ILE A 10 -2.41 0.95 28.49
CA ILE A 10 -3.35 -0.11 28.15
C ILE A 10 -4.64 0.09 28.93
N HIS A 11 -5.76 0.23 28.22
CA HIS A 11 -7.07 0.31 28.86
C HIS A 11 -7.38 -1.00 29.62
N PRO A 12 -8.01 -0.96 30.82
CA PRO A 12 -8.27 -2.16 31.63
C PRO A 12 -9.09 -3.26 30.95
N THR A 13 -9.86 -2.92 29.91
CA THR A 13 -10.68 -3.87 29.16
C THR A 13 -10.00 -4.40 27.89
N ALA A 14 -8.80 -3.92 27.57
CA ALA A 14 -8.02 -4.48 26.47
C ALA A 14 -7.44 -5.85 26.89
N VAL A 15 -7.42 -6.80 25.96
CA VAL A 15 -6.83 -8.12 26.16
C VAL A 15 -5.50 -8.15 25.42
N VAL A 16 -4.40 -8.09 26.16
CA VAL A 16 -3.05 -8.12 25.60
C VAL A 16 -2.36 -9.39 26.11
N ASP A 17 -1.98 -10.28 25.20
CA ASP A 17 -1.20 -11.48 25.55
C ASP A 17 0.16 -11.06 26.15
N ALA A 18 0.59 -11.72 27.23
CA ALA A 18 1.82 -11.40 27.95
C ALA A 18 3.10 -11.54 27.09
N ARG A 19 3.05 -12.28 25.98
CA ARG A 19 4.18 -12.42 25.04
C ARG A 19 4.27 -11.29 24.01
N ALA A 20 3.23 -10.47 23.89
CA ALA A 20 3.23 -9.33 22.98
C ALA A 20 4.35 -8.33 23.36
N ARG A 21 5.04 -7.79 22.35
CA ARG A 21 6.15 -6.85 22.54
C ARG A 21 5.68 -5.43 22.27
N ILE A 22 5.38 -4.68 23.32
CA ILE A 22 4.79 -3.35 23.24
C ILE A 22 5.79 -2.31 23.75
N ALA A 23 6.09 -1.30 22.94
CA ALA A 23 6.96 -0.19 23.35
C ALA A 23 6.31 0.64 24.49
N ALA A 24 7.16 1.27 25.30
CA ALA A 24 6.77 1.87 26.58
C ALA A 24 5.72 2.98 26.49
N ASP A 25 5.59 3.67 25.36
CA ASP A 25 4.70 4.83 25.19
C ASP A 25 3.49 4.54 24.28
N VAL A 26 3.22 3.26 24.00
CA VAL A 26 2.06 2.83 23.21
C VAL A 26 0.77 3.01 24.00
N GLU A 27 -0.29 3.43 23.31
CA GLU A 27 -1.65 3.51 23.85
C GLU A 27 -2.55 2.44 23.22
N ILE A 28 -3.27 1.67 24.04
CA ILE A 28 -4.19 0.61 23.60
C ILE A 28 -5.57 0.88 24.18
N GLY A 29 -6.54 1.13 23.30
CA GLY A 29 -7.92 1.48 23.64
C GLY A 29 -8.77 0.32 24.16
N PRO A 30 -9.98 0.60 24.67
CA PRO A 30 -10.85 -0.39 25.29
C PRO A 30 -11.23 -1.52 24.33
N TYR A 31 -11.28 -2.75 24.85
CA TYR A 31 -11.69 -3.95 24.12
C TYR A 31 -10.84 -4.31 22.90
N ALA A 32 -9.66 -3.71 22.74
CA ALA A 32 -8.68 -4.16 21.76
C ALA A 32 -8.11 -5.53 22.18
N VAL A 33 -7.79 -6.37 21.20
CA VAL A 33 -7.20 -7.70 21.39
C VAL A 33 -5.85 -7.74 20.68
N ILE A 34 -4.79 -8.01 21.44
CA ILE A 34 -3.40 -8.09 20.94
C ILE A 34 -2.84 -9.49 21.20
N GLY A 35 -2.49 -10.19 20.13
CA GLY A 35 -1.99 -11.56 20.17
C GLY A 35 -0.53 -11.70 20.62
N PRO A 36 -0.09 -12.93 20.92
CA PRO A 36 1.22 -13.22 21.52
C PRO A 36 2.44 -12.84 20.68
N GLU A 37 2.31 -12.90 19.35
CA GLU A 37 3.42 -12.69 18.41
C GLU A 37 3.45 -11.26 17.86
N VAL A 38 2.61 -10.38 18.41
CA VAL A 38 2.49 -8.99 17.97
C VAL A 38 3.61 -8.14 18.56
N GLN A 39 4.16 -7.25 17.74
CA GLN A 39 5.12 -6.24 18.14
C GLN A 39 4.62 -4.85 17.73
N ILE A 40 4.60 -3.89 18.65
CA ILE A 40 4.12 -2.52 18.39
C ILE A 40 5.18 -1.50 18.81
N GLY A 41 5.62 -0.71 17.84
CA GLY A 41 6.64 0.33 18.00
C GLY A 41 6.14 1.58 18.73
N ALA A 42 7.11 2.41 19.13
CA ALA A 42 6.91 3.55 20.02
C ALA A 42 5.92 4.60 19.47
N GLY A 43 5.16 5.22 20.36
CA GLY A 43 4.22 6.31 20.07
C GLY A 43 2.99 5.89 19.26
N SER A 44 2.83 4.60 18.94
CA SER A 44 1.65 4.08 18.24
C SER A 44 0.42 4.07 19.14
N ARG A 45 -0.75 4.29 18.53
CA ARG A 45 -2.05 4.30 19.22
C ARG A 45 -3.00 3.31 18.56
N ILE A 46 -3.50 2.38 19.35
CA ILE A 46 -4.44 1.34 18.93
C ILE A 46 -5.84 1.71 19.44
N GLY A 47 -6.78 1.84 18.52
CA GLY A 47 -8.16 2.19 18.78
C GLY A 47 -8.94 1.07 19.48
N PRO A 48 -10.15 1.39 19.96
CA PRO A 48 -10.98 0.42 20.66
C PRO A 48 -11.48 -0.68 19.72
N HIS A 49 -11.67 -1.89 20.24
CA HIS A 49 -12.13 -3.05 19.46
C HIS A 49 -11.24 -3.42 18.25
N ALA A 50 -9.98 -2.95 18.21
CA ALA A 50 -9.02 -3.41 17.22
C ALA A 50 -8.56 -4.83 17.56
N VAL A 51 -8.49 -5.71 16.55
CA VAL A 51 -7.94 -7.06 16.69
C VAL A 51 -6.63 -7.12 15.93
N ILE A 52 -5.52 -7.38 16.64
CA ILE A 52 -4.19 -7.49 16.06
C ILE A 52 -3.59 -8.82 16.49
N THR A 53 -3.36 -9.73 15.56
CA THR A 53 -2.98 -11.12 15.84
C THR A 53 -1.86 -11.59 14.89
N GLY A 54 -1.50 -12.88 14.99
CA GLY A 54 -0.45 -13.50 14.16
C GLY A 54 0.95 -12.89 14.36
N HIS A 55 1.89 -13.29 13.50
CA HIS A 55 3.24 -12.72 13.48
C HIS A 55 3.21 -11.34 12.82
N THR A 56 2.82 -10.34 13.61
CA THR A 56 2.57 -8.98 13.14
C THR A 56 3.53 -8.00 13.79
N ARG A 57 4.28 -7.27 12.96
CA ARG A 57 5.14 -6.17 13.39
C ARG A 57 4.56 -4.85 12.91
N ILE A 58 4.36 -3.92 13.83
CA ILE A 58 3.88 -2.57 13.58
C ILE A 58 4.97 -1.60 14.05
N GLY A 59 5.36 -0.68 13.17
CA GLY A 59 6.34 0.35 13.46
C GLY A 59 5.84 1.40 14.46
N SER A 60 6.49 2.56 14.43
CA SER A 60 6.31 3.65 15.38
C SER A 60 5.29 4.67 14.88
N GLN A 61 4.62 5.35 15.82
CA GLN A 61 3.73 6.49 15.56
C GLN A 61 2.55 6.16 14.62
N ASN A 62 2.13 4.90 14.56
CA ASN A 62 0.95 4.52 13.80
C ASN A 62 -0.31 4.92 14.56
N ARG A 63 -1.35 5.32 13.83
CA ARG A 63 -2.69 5.57 14.37
C ARG A 63 -3.65 4.55 13.78
N ILE A 64 -4.01 3.56 14.58
CA ILE A 64 -4.87 2.46 14.18
C ILE A 64 -6.24 2.68 14.83
N HIS A 65 -7.29 2.77 14.01
CA HIS A 65 -8.65 3.08 14.45
C HIS A 65 -9.42 1.84 14.92
N ALA A 66 -10.67 2.06 15.31
CA ALA A 66 -11.53 1.03 15.83
C ALA A 66 -11.89 -0.04 14.80
N PHE A 67 -12.20 -1.25 15.28
CA PHE A 67 -12.74 -2.35 14.46
C PHE A 67 -11.85 -2.81 13.30
N VAL A 68 -10.54 -2.52 13.36
CA VAL A 68 -9.60 -3.09 12.40
C VAL A 68 -9.31 -4.56 12.74
N SER A 69 -8.92 -5.31 11.72
CA SER A 69 -8.43 -6.69 11.84
C SER A 69 -7.08 -6.80 11.12
N LEU A 70 -6.00 -6.84 11.88
CA LEU A 70 -4.63 -6.80 11.36
C LEU A 70 -3.88 -8.07 11.75
N GLY A 71 -3.27 -8.72 10.76
CA GLY A 71 -2.46 -9.92 11.01
C GLY A 71 -3.27 -11.22 11.06
N GLU A 72 -4.55 -11.16 10.70
CA GLU A 72 -5.38 -12.36 10.57
C GLU A 72 -4.88 -13.28 9.46
N ALA A 73 -5.32 -14.54 9.55
CA ALA A 73 -5.05 -15.54 8.51
C ALA A 73 -5.51 -15.06 7.13
N PRO A 74 -4.74 -15.34 6.06
CA PRO A 74 -5.15 -15.04 4.71
C PRO A 74 -6.38 -15.82 4.28
N GLN A 75 -7.15 -15.26 3.35
CA GLN A 75 -8.33 -15.89 2.77
C GLN A 75 -8.00 -16.85 1.61
N ASP A 76 -6.72 -17.10 1.33
CA ASP A 76 -6.31 -18.14 0.38
C ASP A 76 -6.67 -19.52 0.95
N LYS A 77 -7.44 -20.29 0.19
CA LYS A 77 -7.86 -21.65 0.55
C LYS A 77 -6.69 -22.62 0.75
N LYS A 78 -5.51 -22.31 0.23
CA LYS A 78 -4.30 -23.12 0.36
C LYS A 78 -3.57 -22.89 1.68
N TYR A 79 -3.92 -21.85 2.43
CA TYR A 79 -3.28 -21.54 3.71
C TYR A 79 -3.60 -22.62 4.75
N GLY A 80 -2.56 -23.21 5.33
CA GLY A 80 -2.64 -24.32 6.27
C GLY A 80 -2.34 -23.93 7.73
N GLY A 81 -2.25 -22.64 8.04
CA GLY A 81 -1.91 -22.16 9.39
C GLY A 81 -0.42 -21.85 9.59
N GLU A 82 0.36 -21.75 8.50
CA GLU A 82 1.79 -21.50 8.55
C GLU A 82 2.13 -20.15 9.22
N PRO A 83 3.32 -20.00 9.83
CA PRO A 83 3.72 -18.79 10.55
C PRO A 83 4.14 -17.64 9.60
N THR A 84 3.27 -17.27 8.67
CA THR A 84 3.44 -16.11 7.78
C THR A 84 3.25 -14.81 8.54
N ARG A 85 3.64 -13.69 7.92
CA ARG A 85 3.82 -12.40 8.62
C ARG A 85 2.98 -11.26 8.05
N LEU A 86 2.77 -10.24 8.87
CA LEU A 86 2.37 -8.89 8.48
C LEU A 86 3.41 -7.90 9.02
N GLU A 87 3.91 -7.01 8.16
CA GLU A 87 4.87 -5.95 8.55
C GLU A 87 4.31 -4.59 8.13
N ILE A 88 4.06 -3.72 9.10
CA ILE A 88 3.60 -2.33 8.90
C ILE A 88 4.70 -1.40 9.39
N GLY A 89 5.08 -0.43 8.57
CA GLY A 89 6.07 0.60 8.89
C GLY A 89 5.57 1.64 9.89
N ASP A 90 6.04 2.86 9.74
CA ASP A 90 5.83 3.97 10.68
C ASP A 90 4.80 4.99 10.17
N ARG A 91 4.18 5.72 11.10
CA ARG A 91 3.35 6.91 10.82
C ARG A 91 2.17 6.67 9.87
N ASN A 92 1.69 5.44 9.78
CA ASN A 92 0.49 5.14 9.02
C ASN A 92 -0.76 5.53 9.81
N VAL A 93 -1.79 5.97 9.09
CA VAL A 93 -3.14 6.10 9.64
C VAL A 93 -4.00 5.02 9.01
N ILE A 94 -4.44 4.08 9.84
CA ILE A 94 -5.27 2.95 9.43
C ILE A 94 -6.66 3.16 10.03
N ARG A 95 -7.63 3.45 9.17
CA ARG A 95 -9.00 3.81 9.56
C ARG A 95 -9.86 2.59 9.84
N GLU A 96 -11.09 2.86 10.23
CA GLU A 96 -12.04 1.88 10.77
C GLU A 96 -12.30 0.73 9.78
N PHE A 97 -12.50 -0.48 10.29
CA PHE A 97 -12.85 -1.66 9.49
C PHE A 97 -11.83 -2.07 8.40
N CYS A 98 -10.58 -1.61 8.49
CA CYS A 98 -9.52 -2.13 7.61
C CYS A 98 -9.18 -3.58 7.97
N THR A 99 -8.89 -4.40 6.95
CA THR A 99 -8.53 -5.82 7.11
C THR A 99 -7.23 -6.12 6.36
N PHE A 100 -6.14 -6.38 7.09
CA PHE A 100 -4.84 -6.72 6.50
C PHE A 100 -4.46 -8.15 6.88
N ASN A 101 -4.38 -9.04 5.89
CA ASN A 101 -4.00 -10.42 6.14
C ASN A 101 -2.49 -10.62 6.06
N ARG A 102 -2.01 -11.66 6.76
CA ARG A 102 -0.63 -12.15 6.62
C ARG A 102 -0.40 -12.74 5.22
N GLY A 103 0.85 -12.96 4.87
CA GLY A 103 1.20 -13.59 3.59
C GLY A 103 0.89 -15.09 3.52
N THR A 104 1.35 -15.72 2.45
CA THR A 104 1.27 -17.16 2.20
C THR A 104 2.66 -17.74 1.93
N VAL A 105 2.91 -18.99 2.30
CA VAL A 105 4.24 -19.64 2.10
C VAL A 105 4.58 -19.89 0.63
N GLN A 106 3.57 -19.83 -0.23
CA GLN A 106 3.70 -20.00 -1.68
C GLN A 106 4.30 -18.77 -2.37
N ASP A 107 4.40 -17.64 -1.67
CA ASP A 107 4.99 -16.40 -2.17
C ASP A 107 5.93 -15.77 -1.12
N ALA A 108 5.80 -14.48 -0.83
CA ALA A 108 6.70 -13.75 0.06
C ALA A 108 6.61 -14.22 1.53
N GLY A 109 5.50 -14.86 1.91
CA GLY A 109 5.20 -15.22 3.30
C GLY A 109 4.98 -14.00 4.18
N VAL A 110 4.81 -12.81 3.59
CA VAL A 110 4.67 -11.54 4.28
C VAL A 110 3.87 -10.54 3.44
N THR A 111 2.84 -9.98 4.06
CA THR A 111 2.21 -8.73 3.58
C THR A 111 2.96 -7.56 4.19
N ARG A 112 3.38 -6.59 3.37
CA ARG A 112 4.14 -5.41 3.82
C ARG A 112 3.42 -4.10 3.50
N VAL A 113 3.46 -3.18 4.45
CA VAL A 113 3.02 -1.79 4.32
C VAL A 113 4.14 -0.88 4.76
N GLY A 114 4.52 0.07 3.91
CA GLY A 114 5.57 1.05 4.21
C GLY A 114 5.14 2.10 5.23
N ASN A 115 5.57 3.34 5.01
CA ASN A 115 5.41 4.43 5.97
C ASN A 115 4.46 5.51 5.47
N ASP A 116 3.95 6.32 6.40
CA ASP A 116 3.25 7.57 6.08
C ASP A 116 2.03 7.38 5.16
N ASN A 117 1.39 6.20 5.21
CA ASN A 117 0.23 5.89 4.39
C ASN A 117 -1.08 6.36 5.04
N TRP A 118 -2.03 6.79 4.23
CA TRP A 118 -3.39 7.14 4.65
C TRP A 118 -4.38 6.10 4.14
N ILE A 119 -4.76 5.17 5.00
CA ILE A 119 -5.64 4.05 4.67
C ILE A 119 -7.03 4.33 5.24
N MET A 120 -8.01 4.65 4.39
CA MET A 120 -9.37 4.98 4.79
C MET A 120 -10.20 3.72 5.10
N ALA A 121 -11.44 3.92 5.55
CA ALA A 121 -12.24 2.84 6.12
C ALA A 121 -12.56 1.73 5.09
N TYR A 122 -12.70 0.50 5.59
CA TYR A 122 -13.04 -0.70 4.79
C TYR A 122 -12.02 -1.08 3.70
N VAL A 123 -10.77 -0.62 3.82
CA VAL A 123 -9.72 -1.07 2.90
C VAL A 123 -9.27 -2.48 3.28
N HIS A 124 -9.17 -3.33 2.27
CA HIS A 124 -8.63 -4.68 2.41
C HIS A 124 -7.28 -4.79 1.74
N LEU A 125 -6.31 -5.36 2.46
CA LEU A 125 -5.07 -5.87 1.92
C LEU A 125 -5.08 -7.39 2.08
N ALA A 126 -5.23 -8.10 0.98
CA ALA A 126 -5.07 -9.54 0.96
C ALA A 126 -3.61 -9.94 1.23
N HIS A 127 -3.39 -11.25 1.23
CA HIS A 127 -2.09 -11.84 1.45
C HIS A 127 -1.03 -11.41 0.43
N ASP A 128 0.20 -11.29 0.91
CA ASP A 128 1.40 -11.03 0.12
C ASP A 128 1.41 -9.68 -0.60
N CYS A 129 0.48 -8.78 -0.28
CA CYS A 129 0.51 -7.43 -0.83
C CYS A 129 1.78 -6.69 -0.38
N GLN A 130 2.37 -5.94 -1.30
CA GLN A 130 3.55 -5.10 -1.06
C GLN A 130 3.18 -3.64 -1.29
N VAL A 131 2.86 -2.92 -0.23
CA VAL A 131 2.47 -1.51 -0.27
C VAL A 131 3.65 -0.64 0.16
N GLY A 132 4.01 0.33 -0.67
CA GLY A 132 5.05 1.33 -0.41
C GLY A 132 4.66 2.37 0.64
N SER A 133 5.20 3.57 0.49
CA SER A 133 5.04 4.69 1.42
C SER A 133 4.28 5.86 0.79
N HIS A 134 3.70 6.72 1.64
CA HIS A 134 2.93 7.91 1.22
C HIS A 134 1.73 7.63 0.32
N THR A 135 1.23 6.39 0.34
CA THR A 135 0.07 5.99 -0.45
C THR A 135 -1.23 6.45 0.21
N ILE A 136 -2.28 6.56 -0.60
CA ILE A 136 -3.63 6.86 -0.12
C ILE A 136 -4.59 5.81 -0.66
N PHE A 137 -5.31 5.16 0.23
CA PHE A 137 -6.38 4.23 -0.12
C PHE A 137 -7.69 4.84 0.36
N ALA A 138 -8.54 5.28 -0.58
CA ALA A 138 -9.85 5.77 -0.24
C ALA A 138 -10.80 4.63 0.18
N ASN A 139 -11.95 5.00 0.74
CA ASN A 139 -12.87 4.02 1.34
C ASN A 139 -13.17 2.87 0.38
N ASN A 140 -13.15 1.64 0.93
CA ASN A 140 -13.43 0.41 0.18
C ASN A 140 -12.48 0.14 -1.00
N ALA A 141 -11.25 0.65 -1.01
CA ALA A 141 -10.24 0.11 -1.93
C ALA A 141 -9.91 -1.35 -1.52
N GLN A 142 -9.95 -2.29 -2.48
CA GLN A 142 -9.84 -3.73 -2.24
C GLN A 142 -8.66 -4.29 -3.04
N LEU A 143 -7.67 -4.86 -2.37
CA LEU A 143 -6.52 -5.48 -3.01
C LEU A 143 -6.61 -6.99 -2.84
N ALA A 144 -6.62 -7.71 -3.96
CA ALA A 144 -6.48 -9.16 -3.97
C ALA A 144 -5.02 -9.57 -3.72
N GLY A 145 -4.76 -10.89 -3.62
CA GLY A 145 -3.46 -11.42 -3.26
C GLY A 145 -2.33 -10.95 -4.17
N HIS A 146 -1.13 -10.79 -3.62
CA HIS A 146 0.11 -10.51 -4.36
C HIS A 146 0.13 -9.16 -5.09
N VAL A 147 -0.71 -8.20 -4.69
CA VAL A 147 -0.73 -6.87 -5.32
C VAL A 147 0.44 -6.02 -4.82
N HIS A 148 1.13 -5.37 -5.75
CA HIS A 148 2.19 -4.41 -5.43
C HIS A 148 1.68 -2.98 -5.65
N VAL A 149 1.90 -2.09 -4.69
CA VAL A 149 1.54 -0.67 -4.78
C VAL A 149 2.76 0.18 -4.49
N GLY A 150 3.22 0.92 -5.49
CA GLY A 150 4.36 1.82 -5.39
C GLY A 150 4.07 3.09 -4.59
N ASP A 151 5.14 3.76 -4.18
CA ASP A 151 5.06 4.97 -3.36
C ASP A 151 4.16 6.04 -3.96
N TYR A 152 3.46 6.78 -3.11
CA TYR A 152 2.58 7.89 -3.49
C TYR A 152 1.41 7.54 -4.43
N ALA A 153 1.17 6.26 -4.70
CA ALA A 153 -0.02 5.83 -5.43
C ALA A 153 -1.29 6.17 -4.64
N ILE A 154 -2.35 6.54 -5.36
CA ILE A 154 -3.66 6.85 -4.79
C ILE A 154 -4.69 5.92 -5.39
N LEU A 155 -5.38 5.15 -4.55
CA LEU A 155 -6.52 4.35 -4.98
C LEU A 155 -7.82 5.06 -4.61
N GLY A 156 -8.58 5.45 -5.62
CA GLY A 156 -9.92 6.01 -5.46
C GLY A 156 -10.88 5.02 -4.77
N GLY A 157 -11.95 5.54 -4.16
CA GLY A 157 -12.86 4.71 -3.38
C GLY A 157 -13.47 3.61 -4.23
N PHE A 158 -13.72 2.44 -3.65
CA PHE A 158 -14.21 1.25 -4.39
C PHE A 158 -13.31 0.78 -5.54
N THR A 159 -12.03 1.17 -5.56
CA THR A 159 -11.07 0.57 -6.51
C THR A 159 -10.83 -0.88 -6.14
N GLY A 160 -11.04 -1.80 -7.07
CA GLY A 160 -10.66 -3.20 -6.94
C GLY A 160 -9.40 -3.49 -7.75
N VAL A 161 -8.38 -4.07 -7.12
CA VAL A 161 -7.14 -4.48 -7.78
C VAL A 161 -7.05 -5.99 -7.79
N HIS A 162 -7.04 -6.57 -8.99
CA HIS A 162 -6.98 -8.02 -9.18
C HIS A 162 -5.61 -8.58 -8.78
N GLN A 163 -5.58 -9.86 -8.39
CA GLN A 163 -4.38 -10.53 -7.90
C GLN A 163 -3.21 -10.40 -8.88
N PHE A 164 -2.00 -10.28 -8.32
CA PHE A 164 -0.73 -10.08 -9.03
C PHE A 164 -0.59 -8.78 -9.83
N CYS A 165 -1.55 -7.84 -9.78
CA CYS A 165 -1.37 -6.56 -10.45
C CYS A 165 -0.37 -5.67 -9.70
N HIS A 166 0.41 -4.91 -10.46
CA HIS A 166 1.27 -3.85 -9.94
C HIS A 166 0.67 -2.48 -10.22
N VAL A 167 0.59 -1.64 -9.19
CA VAL A 167 0.18 -0.23 -9.27
C VAL A 167 1.42 0.62 -9.07
N GLY A 168 1.89 1.27 -10.14
CA GLY A 168 3.14 2.01 -10.15
C GLY A 168 3.13 3.27 -9.28
N ALA A 169 4.33 3.71 -8.88
CA ALA A 169 4.49 4.89 -8.03
C ALA A 169 3.80 6.13 -8.64
N HIS A 170 3.22 6.96 -7.78
CA HIS A 170 2.50 8.19 -8.14
C HIS A 170 1.29 8.03 -9.08
N SER A 171 0.88 6.80 -9.42
CA SER A 171 -0.34 6.58 -10.19
C SER A 171 -1.57 7.00 -9.37
N ILE A 172 -2.70 7.18 -10.04
CA ILE A 172 -3.97 7.45 -9.36
C ILE A 172 -5.09 6.71 -10.06
N THR A 173 -5.94 6.03 -9.29
CA THR A 173 -7.20 5.48 -9.79
C THR A 173 -8.36 6.41 -9.47
N GLY A 174 -9.34 6.47 -10.39
CA GLY A 174 -10.64 7.06 -10.12
C GLY A 174 -11.48 6.22 -9.16
N ILE A 175 -12.63 6.76 -8.73
CA ILE A 175 -13.63 5.99 -7.99
C ILE A 175 -14.13 4.79 -8.80
N ALA A 176 -14.40 3.67 -8.14
CA ALA A 176 -14.97 2.45 -8.72
C ALA A 176 -14.16 1.89 -9.91
N THR A 177 -12.83 2.01 -9.87
CA THR A 177 -11.93 1.49 -10.90
C THR A 177 -11.70 -0.01 -10.71
N VAL A 178 -11.80 -0.81 -11.79
CA VAL A 178 -11.49 -2.25 -11.77
C VAL A 178 -10.18 -2.49 -12.50
N VAL A 179 -9.12 -2.77 -11.75
CA VAL A 179 -7.76 -2.94 -12.26
C VAL A 179 -7.47 -4.43 -12.48
N LEU A 180 -7.37 -4.83 -13.75
CA LEU A 180 -7.10 -6.21 -14.18
C LEU A 180 -5.67 -6.43 -14.71
N GLN A 181 -4.94 -5.33 -14.93
CA GLN A 181 -3.61 -5.26 -15.50
C GLN A 181 -2.77 -4.20 -14.78
N ASP A 182 -1.46 -4.24 -14.99
CA ASP A 182 -0.50 -3.37 -14.32
C ASP A 182 -0.71 -1.90 -14.72
N ILE A 183 -0.61 -0.98 -13.76
CA ILE A 183 -0.72 0.47 -13.96
C ILE A 183 0.68 1.06 -13.91
N PRO A 184 1.23 1.60 -15.02
CA PRO A 184 2.56 2.21 -14.98
C PRO A 184 2.63 3.42 -14.03
N PRO A 185 3.83 3.72 -13.52
CA PRO A 185 4.07 4.89 -12.68
C PRO A 185 3.54 6.17 -13.33
N PHE A 186 3.10 7.10 -12.49
CA PHE A 186 2.57 8.41 -12.87
C PHE A 186 1.23 8.39 -13.62
N VAL A 187 0.70 7.24 -14.03
CA VAL A 187 -0.51 7.16 -14.88
C VAL A 187 -1.79 7.38 -14.08
N MET A 188 -2.77 8.07 -14.67
CA MET A 188 -4.14 8.13 -14.15
C MET A 188 -4.98 7.04 -14.82
N VAL A 189 -5.74 6.27 -14.05
CA VAL A 189 -6.55 5.16 -14.56
C VAL A 189 -7.97 5.26 -13.99
N SER A 190 -8.98 4.95 -14.79
CA SER A 190 -10.36 4.94 -14.31
C SER A 190 -11.24 3.97 -15.09
N GLY A 191 -12.34 3.52 -14.48
CA GLY A 191 -13.41 2.79 -15.13
C GLY A 191 -13.39 1.26 -14.94
N ASN A 192 -14.40 0.62 -15.52
CA ASN A 192 -14.58 -0.83 -15.61
C ASN A 192 -15.18 -1.16 -16.99
N PRO A 193 -14.40 -1.61 -17.99
CA PRO A 193 -12.96 -1.90 -17.89
C PRO A 193 -12.13 -0.63 -17.70
N SER A 194 -11.06 -0.71 -16.92
CA SER A 194 -10.19 0.44 -16.62
C SER A 194 -9.35 0.86 -17.83
N LYS A 195 -9.19 2.17 -18.05
CA LYS A 195 -8.35 2.76 -19.12
C LYS A 195 -7.42 3.85 -18.61
N PRO A 196 -6.29 4.13 -19.28
CA PRO A 196 -5.39 5.21 -18.92
C PRO A 196 -5.87 6.59 -19.45
N TYR A 197 -5.75 7.62 -18.61
CA TYR A 197 -6.22 8.99 -18.86
C TYR A 197 -5.11 10.04 -18.66
N GLY A 198 -3.92 9.78 -19.21
CA GLY A 198 -2.76 10.68 -19.07
C GLY A 198 -1.99 10.45 -17.78
N ILE A 199 -1.17 11.43 -17.40
CA ILE A 199 -0.37 11.39 -16.17
C ILE A 199 -1.03 12.18 -15.03
N ASN A 200 -0.72 11.80 -13.79
CA ASN A 200 -1.07 12.48 -12.54
C ASN A 200 -0.27 13.77 -12.37
N ALA A 201 -0.39 14.69 -13.32
CA ALA A 201 0.42 15.91 -13.37
C ALA A 201 0.22 16.80 -12.13
N GLU A 202 -1.02 16.90 -11.63
CA GLU A 202 -1.33 17.70 -10.45
C GLU A 202 -0.74 17.09 -9.17
N GLY A 203 -0.86 15.78 -8.99
CA GLY A 203 -0.22 15.09 -7.86
C GLY A 203 1.30 15.25 -7.88
N LEU A 204 1.93 15.14 -9.06
CA LEU A 204 3.36 15.33 -9.21
C LEU A 204 3.80 16.78 -8.93
N LYS A 205 3.04 17.77 -9.41
CA LYS A 205 3.28 19.18 -9.12
C LYS A 205 3.25 19.46 -7.60
N ARG A 206 2.26 18.92 -6.90
CA ARG A 206 2.15 19.05 -5.42
C ARG A 206 3.31 18.40 -4.67
N ARG A 207 3.98 17.43 -5.29
CA ARG A 207 5.19 16.77 -4.77
C ARG A 207 6.49 17.42 -5.22
N GLY A 208 6.43 18.61 -5.82
CA GLY A 208 7.62 19.39 -6.17
C GLY A 208 8.30 19.01 -7.48
N PHE A 209 7.67 18.19 -8.33
CA PHE A 209 8.24 17.87 -9.64
C PHE A 209 8.28 19.13 -10.52
N ALA A 210 9.44 19.37 -11.15
CA ALA A 210 9.64 20.53 -12.01
C ALA A 210 8.74 20.49 -13.25
N ALA A 211 8.35 21.66 -13.76
CA ALA A 211 7.51 21.76 -14.97
C ALA A 211 8.15 21.10 -16.20
N ALA A 212 9.49 21.14 -16.31
CA ALA A 212 10.24 20.43 -17.35
C ALA A 212 10.07 18.91 -17.22
N THR A 213 10.24 18.35 -16.02
CA THR A 213 10.00 16.91 -15.74
C THR A 213 8.57 16.50 -16.08
N LEU A 214 7.56 17.28 -15.68
CA LEU A 214 6.16 17.01 -16.03
C LEU A 214 5.93 16.97 -17.55
N THR A 215 6.65 17.80 -18.30
CA THR A 215 6.57 17.85 -19.76
C THR A 215 7.16 16.59 -20.39
N GLU A 216 8.32 16.14 -19.91
CA GLU A 216 8.93 14.89 -20.39
C GLU A 216 8.10 13.66 -20.00
N LEU A 217 7.53 13.61 -18.79
CA LEU A 217 6.63 12.52 -18.37
C LEU A 217 5.35 12.46 -19.23
N LYS A 218 4.81 13.61 -19.66
CA LYS A 218 3.69 13.65 -20.64
C LYS A 218 4.11 13.09 -22.00
N ARG A 219 5.35 13.31 -22.43
CA ARG A 219 5.89 12.74 -23.67
C ARG A 219 6.08 11.23 -23.54
N ALA A 220 6.63 10.76 -22.42
CA ALA A 220 6.76 9.35 -22.10
C ALA A 220 5.40 8.62 -22.14
N TYR A 221 4.36 9.22 -21.54
CA TYR A 221 2.99 8.70 -21.64
C TYR A 221 2.52 8.58 -23.10
N LYS A 222 2.75 9.61 -23.93
CA LYS A 222 2.39 9.56 -25.36
C LYS A 222 3.14 8.46 -26.09
N THR A 223 4.44 8.29 -25.84
CA THR A 223 5.24 7.19 -26.39
C THR A 223 4.64 5.83 -26.03
N LEU A 224 4.23 5.64 -24.78
CA LEU A 224 3.68 4.36 -24.31
C LEU A 224 2.27 4.05 -24.86
N TYR A 225 1.41 5.07 -24.99
CA TYR A 225 -0.02 4.87 -25.22
C TYR A 225 -0.59 5.45 -26.51
N ARG A 226 0.08 6.42 -27.15
CA ARG A 226 -0.49 7.22 -28.24
C ARG A 226 0.35 7.23 -29.52
N SER A 227 1.57 6.70 -29.50
CA SER A 227 2.48 6.67 -30.65
C SER A 227 2.31 5.47 -31.58
N GLY A 228 1.35 4.57 -31.32
CA GLY A 228 1.13 3.37 -32.13
C GLY A 228 2.28 2.34 -32.08
N LEU A 229 3.22 2.52 -31.15
CA LEU A 229 4.36 1.63 -30.95
C LEU A 229 3.94 0.34 -30.24
N THR A 230 4.63 -0.75 -30.55
CA THR A 230 4.61 -1.95 -29.70
C THR A 230 5.26 -1.64 -28.35
N LEU A 231 5.04 -2.48 -27.34
CA LEU A 231 5.64 -2.26 -26.01
C LEU A 231 7.18 -2.25 -26.07
N ASP A 232 7.79 -3.17 -26.82
CA ASP A 232 9.24 -3.23 -27.02
C ASP A 232 9.79 -1.96 -27.68
N GLN A 233 9.11 -1.46 -28.72
CA GLN A 233 9.50 -0.21 -29.38
C GLN A 233 9.35 0.99 -28.44
N ALA A 234 8.26 1.04 -27.66
CA ALA A 234 8.04 2.09 -26.67
C ALA A 234 9.12 2.07 -25.57
N GLN A 235 9.53 0.90 -25.07
CA GLN A 235 10.60 0.78 -24.08
C GLN A 235 11.95 1.31 -24.59
N LYS A 236 12.31 1.01 -25.85
CA LYS A 236 13.53 1.54 -26.48
C LYS A 236 13.50 3.07 -26.58
N GLU A 237 12.37 3.64 -26.97
CA GLU A 237 12.21 5.09 -27.06
C GLU A 237 12.18 5.77 -25.67
N LEU A 238 11.52 5.15 -24.68
CA LEU A 238 11.55 5.61 -23.29
C LEU A 238 12.98 5.62 -22.73
N ALA A 239 13.79 4.61 -23.03
CA ALA A 239 15.20 4.57 -22.62
C ALA A 239 16.02 5.74 -23.21
N ARG A 240 15.69 6.18 -24.42
CA ARG A 240 16.29 7.39 -25.01
C ARG A 240 15.83 8.66 -24.28
N GLN A 241 14.55 8.74 -23.92
CA GLN A 241 13.99 9.88 -23.18
C GLN A 241 14.51 9.97 -21.74
N ALA A 242 14.74 8.82 -21.08
CA ALA A 242 15.28 8.73 -19.73
C ALA A 242 16.66 9.40 -19.59
N ARG A 243 17.45 9.47 -20.67
CA ARG A 243 18.73 10.22 -20.69
C ARG A 243 18.56 11.72 -20.43
N LYS A 244 17.37 12.28 -20.68
CA LYS A 244 17.03 13.69 -20.45
C LYS A 244 16.24 13.90 -19.16
N CYS A 245 15.53 12.89 -18.69
CA CYS A 245 14.63 12.95 -17.54
C CYS A 245 14.74 11.63 -16.76
N PRO A 246 15.61 11.57 -15.73
CA PRO A 246 15.85 10.35 -14.96
C PRO A 246 14.60 9.73 -14.35
N GLU A 247 13.56 10.52 -14.07
CA GLU A 247 12.29 10.05 -13.51
C GLU A 247 11.54 9.09 -14.45
N ILE A 248 11.83 9.11 -15.75
CA ILE A 248 11.30 8.13 -16.72
C ILE A 248 11.86 6.73 -16.44
N GLN A 249 13.04 6.62 -15.81
CA GLN A 249 13.64 5.32 -15.47
C GLN A 249 12.70 4.49 -14.58
N VAL A 250 11.98 5.14 -13.65
CA VAL A 250 10.98 4.48 -12.79
C VAL A 250 9.91 3.77 -13.62
N MET A 251 9.47 4.37 -14.73
CA MET A 251 8.52 3.73 -15.65
C MET A 251 9.16 2.56 -16.40
N ILE A 252 10.41 2.67 -16.83
CA ILE A 252 11.12 1.60 -17.53
C ILE A 252 11.31 0.38 -16.63
N ASP A 253 11.78 0.60 -15.40
CA ASP A 253 12.01 -0.45 -14.42
C ASP A 253 10.71 -1.18 -14.07
N PHE A 254 9.61 -0.42 -13.92
CA PHE A 254 8.29 -1.00 -13.75
C PHE A 254 7.89 -1.89 -14.93
N LEU A 255 8.03 -1.40 -16.16
CA LEU A 255 7.64 -2.16 -17.36
C LEU A 255 8.45 -3.45 -17.53
N ALA A 256 9.68 -3.50 -17.02
CA ALA A 256 10.48 -4.73 -16.99
C ALA A 256 9.98 -5.77 -15.97
N SER A 257 9.26 -5.32 -14.93
CA SER A 257 8.69 -6.17 -13.88
C SER A 257 7.20 -6.53 -14.08
N ALA A 258 6.54 -5.92 -15.06
CA ALA A 258 5.12 -6.09 -15.30
C ALA A 258 4.81 -7.52 -15.80
N THR A 259 3.92 -8.24 -15.09
CA THR A 259 3.61 -9.65 -15.39
C THR A 259 2.20 -9.84 -15.96
N ARG A 260 1.32 -8.85 -15.80
CA ARG A 260 -0.08 -8.92 -16.28
C ARG A 260 -0.33 -8.11 -17.55
N GLY A 261 0.75 -7.63 -18.16
CA GLY A 261 0.68 -6.56 -19.15
C GLY A 261 0.20 -5.26 -18.50
N ILE A 262 0.17 -4.18 -19.29
CA ILE A 262 -0.24 -2.86 -18.80
C ILE A 262 -1.65 -2.50 -19.26
N VAL A 263 -2.37 -1.75 -18.43
CA VAL A 263 -3.66 -1.14 -18.78
C VAL A 263 -3.55 -0.31 -20.06
N ARG A 264 -4.50 -0.42 -21.00
CA ARG A 264 -4.52 0.29 -22.29
C ARG A 264 -5.88 0.91 -22.63
#